data_AF-R9MLM0-F1
#
_entry.id   AF-R9MLM0-F1
#
_cell.length_a   1.000
_cell.length_b   1.000
_cell.length_c   1.000
_cell.angle_alpha   90.00
_cell.angle_beta   90.00
_cell.angle_gamma   90.00
#
_symmetry.space_group_name_H-M   'P 1'
#
loop_
_entity.id
_entity.type
_entity.pdbx_description
1 polymer ?
#
loop_
_entity_poly.entity_id
_entity_poly.type
_entity_poly.pdbx_seq_one_letter_code
_entity_poly.pdbx_strand_id
1 'polypeptide(L)'
;MVKSLSRDMSVLIYIKKNQDNLLEALKVSKCDFSNTNRGLCNNKIIFDACALYMAQIGENVKLLSDSTVEYLNDYFNTGILRYFRNMIDHSYEKVNRQILQAYIQQMCSQDVYDAVSRRIQYCKQNR
;
A
#
# COMPACT_ATOMS: atom_id res chain seq x y z
N MET A 1 -22.46 -2.93 13.65
CA MET A 1 -22.03 -2.98 12.24
C MET A 1 -21.77 -1.59 11.64
N VAL A 2 -22.67 -0.60 11.72
CA VAL A 2 -22.44 0.75 11.16
C VAL A 2 -21.12 1.43 11.61
N LYS A 3 -20.77 1.31 12.90
CA LYS A 3 -19.53 1.93 13.44
C LYS A 3 -18.24 1.37 12.82
N SER A 4 -18.21 0.12 12.35
CA SER A 4 -17.01 -0.44 11.72
C SER A 4 -16.83 0.05 10.29
N LEU A 5 -17.92 0.30 9.54
CA LEU A 5 -17.85 0.77 8.15
C LEU A 5 -17.39 2.22 8.05
N SER A 6 -17.83 3.10 8.96
CA SER A 6 -17.32 4.47 9.02
C SER A 6 -15.83 4.53 9.32
N ARG A 7 -15.35 3.67 10.24
CA ARG A 7 -13.92 3.54 10.55
C ARG A 7 -13.15 3.01 9.34
N ASP A 8 -13.61 1.91 8.76
CA ASP A 8 -12.97 1.30 7.59
C ASP A 8 -12.89 2.29 6.43
N MET A 9 -13.95 3.09 6.18
CA MET A 9 -13.92 4.14 5.18
C MET A 9 -12.79 5.15 5.40
N SER A 10 -12.65 5.67 6.63
CA SER A 10 -11.57 6.60 6.97
C SER A 10 -10.19 5.97 6.74
N VAL A 11 -10.00 4.74 7.21
CA VAL A 11 -8.74 3.98 7.04
C VAL A 11 -8.43 3.74 5.56
N LEU A 12 -9.42 3.33 4.76
CA LEU A 12 -9.26 3.11 3.32
C LEU A 12 -8.92 4.40 2.57
N ILE A 13 -9.45 5.56 2.98
CA ILE A 13 -9.06 6.86 2.42
C ILE A 13 -7.57 7.14 2.69
N TYR A 14 -7.05 6.82 3.87
CA TYR A 14 -5.62 6.94 4.15
C TYR A 14 -4.76 5.96 3.33
N ILE A 15 -5.22 4.73 3.14
CA ILE A 15 -4.56 3.76 2.25
C ILE A 15 -4.50 4.31 0.84
N LYS A 16 -5.64 4.77 0.30
CA LYS A 16 -5.73 5.35 -1.03
C LYS A 16 -4.80 6.55 -1.23
N LYS A 17 -4.78 7.47 -0.25
CA LYS A 17 -3.86 8.63 -0.27
C LYS A 17 -2.39 8.19 -0.39
N ASN A 18 -2.01 7.12 0.31
CA ASN A 18 -0.64 6.60 0.21
C ASN A 18 -0.38 5.88 -1.12
N GLN A 19 -1.39 5.27 -1.74
CA GLN A 19 -1.27 4.80 -3.13
C GLN A 19 -1.07 5.96 -4.11
N ASP A 20 -1.81 7.06 -3.95
CA ASP A 20 -1.64 8.26 -4.77
C ASP A 20 -0.22 8.83 -4.62
N ASN A 21 0.30 8.91 -3.38
CA ASN A 21 1.68 9.35 -3.12
C ASN A 21 2.73 8.41 -3.75
N LEU A 22 2.51 7.09 -3.72
CA LEU A 22 3.39 6.12 -4.38
C LEU A 22 3.44 6.38 -5.89
N LEU A 23 2.28 6.52 -6.52
CA LEU A 23 2.16 6.78 -7.96
C LEU A 23 2.82 8.12 -8.34
N GLU A 24 2.60 9.16 -7.53
CA GLU A 24 3.21 10.48 -7.74
C GLU A 24 4.74 10.42 -7.62
N ALA A 25 5.28 9.77 -6.58
CA ALA A 25 6.72 9.63 -6.37
C ALA A 25 7.40 8.93 -7.55
N LEU A 26 6.79 7.87 -8.07
CA LEU A 26 7.30 7.14 -9.25
C LEU A 26 7.21 8.00 -10.52
N LYS A 27 6.11 8.72 -10.72
CA LYS A 27 5.90 9.60 -11.88
C LYS A 27 6.91 10.75 -11.92
N VAL A 28 7.09 11.46 -10.80
CA VAL A 28 8.01 12.61 -10.69
C VAL A 28 9.46 12.18 -10.89
N SER A 29 9.84 11.04 -10.30
CA SER A 29 11.20 10.52 -10.39
C SER A 29 11.52 9.79 -11.70
N LYS A 30 10.51 9.54 -12.54
CA LYS A 30 10.61 8.69 -13.74
C LYS A 30 11.20 7.30 -13.44
N CYS A 31 11.01 6.82 -12.21
CA CYS A 31 11.42 5.47 -11.83
C CYS A 31 10.39 4.47 -12.37
N ASP A 32 10.89 3.31 -12.76
CA ASP A 32 10.08 2.17 -13.17
C ASP A 32 10.39 0.94 -12.28
N PHE A 33 9.69 -0.17 -12.52
CA PHE A 33 9.90 -1.42 -11.78
C PHE A 33 10.89 -2.36 -12.48
N SER A 34 11.65 -1.86 -13.47
CA SER A 34 12.65 -2.67 -14.17
C SER A 34 13.92 -2.82 -13.34
N ASN A 35 14.84 -3.68 -13.79
CA ASN A 35 16.18 -3.81 -13.22
C ASN A 35 17.20 -2.90 -13.92
N THR A 36 16.76 -1.89 -14.65
CA THR A 36 17.64 -0.93 -15.36
C THR A 36 18.06 0.23 -14.46
N ASN A 37 18.84 1.19 -14.97
CA ASN A 37 19.21 2.41 -14.23
C ASN A 37 17.99 3.24 -13.75
N ARG A 38 16.82 3.07 -14.36
CA ARG A 38 15.56 3.68 -13.92
C ARG A 38 14.78 2.85 -12.90
N GLY A 39 15.26 1.65 -12.60
CA GLY A 39 14.65 0.76 -11.63
C GLY A 39 14.58 1.42 -10.25
N LEU A 40 13.43 1.30 -9.60
CA LEU A 40 13.16 1.89 -8.28
C LEU A 40 14.24 1.52 -7.24
N CYS A 41 14.73 0.27 -7.24
CA CYS A 41 15.83 -0.15 -6.36
C CYS A 41 17.13 0.66 -6.54
N ASN A 42 17.37 1.24 -7.72
CA ASN A 42 18.58 2.03 -8.00
C ASN A 42 18.47 3.48 -7.54
N ASN A 43 17.26 3.97 -7.22
CA ASN A 43 17.06 5.29 -6.66
C ASN A 43 16.74 5.21 -5.16
N LYS A 44 17.76 5.35 -4.31
CA LYS A 44 17.62 5.20 -2.84
C LYS A 44 16.54 6.12 -2.27
N ILE A 45 16.55 7.40 -2.63
CA ILE A 45 15.63 8.40 -2.06
C ILE A 45 14.18 8.04 -2.35
N ILE A 46 13.89 7.68 -3.61
CA ILE A 46 12.53 7.34 -4.03
C ILE A 46 12.12 5.99 -3.46
N PHE A 47 13.03 5.02 -3.42
CA PHE A 47 12.77 3.73 -2.78
C PHE A 47 12.41 3.91 -1.30
N ASP A 48 13.15 4.74 -0.57
CA ASP A 48 12.90 5.01 0.85
C ASP A 48 11.55 5.69 1.07
N ALA A 49 11.18 6.64 0.21
CA ALA A 49 9.86 7.26 0.23
C ALA A 49 8.75 6.22 -0.03
N CYS A 50 8.92 5.37 -1.05
CA CYS A 50 7.97 4.31 -1.33
C CYS A 50 7.86 3.29 -0.18
N ALA A 51 8.98 2.93 0.45
CA ALA A 51 8.97 2.08 1.63
C ALA A 51 8.18 2.70 2.78
N LEU A 52 8.36 3.99 3.05
CA LEU A 52 7.59 4.69 4.08
C LEU A 52 6.08 4.65 3.79
N TYR A 53 5.66 4.90 2.55
CA TYR A 53 4.24 4.79 2.18
C TYR A 53 3.71 3.36 2.34
N MET A 54 4.51 2.34 1.99
CA MET A 54 4.16 0.94 2.22
C MET A 54 4.00 0.61 3.71
N ALA A 55 4.87 1.14 4.58
CA ALA A 55 4.76 0.97 6.02
C ALA A 55 3.48 1.63 6.56
N GLN A 56 3.16 2.84 6.11
CA GLN A 56 1.94 3.55 6.46
C GLN A 56 0.69 2.81 5.99
N ILE A 57 0.70 2.24 4.79
CA ILE A 57 -0.38 1.37 4.30
C ILE A 57 -0.51 0.14 5.21
N GLY A 58 0.59 -0.55 5.51
CA GLY A 58 0.60 -1.73 6.39
C GLY A 58 0.09 -1.45 7.81
N GLU A 59 0.35 -0.25 8.35
CA GLU A 59 -0.18 0.17 9.65
C GLU A 59 -1.70 0.38 9.58
N ASN A 60 -2.18 1.07 8.55
CA ASN A 60 -3.62 1.30 8.36
C ASN A 60 -4.39 0.00 8.13
N VAL A 61 -3.82 -0.97 7.40
CA VAL A 61 -4.47 -2.27 7.14
C VAL A 61 -4.78 -3.04 8.43
N LYS A 62 -4.04 -2.84 9.53
CA LYS A 62 -4.33 -3.47 10.83
C LYS A 62 -5.63 -2.93 11.48
N LEU A 63 -6.06 -1.74 11.09
CA LEU A 63 -7.22 -1.05 11.68
C LEU A 63 -8.54 -1.40 10.96
N LEU A 64 -8.45 -2.07 9.81
CA LEU A 64 -9.60 -2.53 9.03
C LEU A 64 -10.33 -3.67 9.72
N SER A 65 -11.64 -3.77 9.53
CA SER A 65 -12.41 -4.95 9.94
C SER A 65 -12.03 -6.19 9.13
N ASP A 66 -12.26 -7.36 9.71
CA ASP A 66 -11.96 -8.66 9.07
C ASP A 66 -12.64 -8.80 7.70
N SER A 67 -13.90 -8.36 7.57
CA SER A 67 -14.62 -8.37 6.28
C SER A 67 -13.93 -7.54 5.20
N THR A 68 -13.36 -6.38 5.58
CA THR A 68 -12.64 -5.53 4.63
C THR A 68 -11.27 -6.12 4.31
N VAL A 69 -10.59 -6.71 5.30
CA VAL A 69 -9.32 -7.42 5.08
C VAL A 69 -9.50 -8.61 4.14
N GLU A 70 -10.54 -9.41 4.34
CA GLU A 70 -10.90 -10.56 3.50
C GLU A 70 -11.10 -10.12 2.05
N TYR A 71 -11.92 -9.08 1.81
CA TYR A 71 -12.10 -8.51 0.48
C TYR A 71 -10.80 -8.04 -0.19
N LEU A 72 -9.91 -7.39 0.57
CA LEU A 72 -8.66 -6.86 0.01
C LEU A 72 -7.62 -7.95 -0.28
N ASN A 73 -7.66 -9.08 0.44
CA ASN A 73 -6.75 -10.20 0.23
C ASN A 73 -6.87 -10.82 -1.17
N ASP A 74 -8.00 -10.65 -1.85
CA ASP A 74 -8.18 -11.07 -3.24
C ASP A 74 -7.35 -10.25 -4.24
N TYR A 75 -6.88 -9.06 -3.83
CA TYR A 75 -6.15 -8.13 -4.69
C TYR A 75 -4.70 -7.94 -4.26
N PHE A 76 -4.43 -7.95 -2.95
CA PHE A 76 -3.08 -7.91 -2.39
C PHE A 76 -3.03 -8.58 -1.03
N ASN A 77 -1.89 -9.20 -0.71
CA ASN A 77 -1.73 -9.91 0.55
C ASN A 77 -1.59 -8.91 1.72
N THR A 78 -2.66 -8.70 2.49
CA THR A 78 -2.63 -7.79 3.65
C THR A 78 -1.65 -8.23 4.74
N GLY A 79 -1.39 -9.54 4.85
CA GLY A 79 -0.41 -10.11 5.78
C GLY A 79 1.02 -9.70 5.45
N ILE A 80 1.38 -9.64 4.17
CA ILE A 80 2.73 -9.23 3.75
C ILE A 80 3.00 -7.75 4.04
N LEU A 81 1.96 -6.91 4.00
CA LEU A 81 2.09 -5.49 4.32
C LEU A 81 2.39 -5.29 5.81
N ARG A 82 1.84 -6.14 6.69
CA ARG A 82 2.19 -6.15 8.11
C ARG A 82 3.64 -6.56 8.32
N TYR A 83 4.11 -7.57 7.58
CA TYR A 83 5.52 -7.98 7.59
C TYR A 83 6.45 -6.82 7.19
N PHE A 84 6.18 -6.18 6.04
CA PHE A 84 7.02 -5.07 5.58
C PHE A 84 6.97 -3.86 6.51
N ARG A 85 5.80 -3.50 7.03
CA ARG A 85 5.70 -2.46 8.06
C ARG A 85 6.62 -2.76 9.23
N ASN A 86 6.59 -3.98 9.78
CA ASN A 86 7.44 -4.32 10.93
C ASN A 86 8.93 -4.29 10.56
N MET A 87 9.29 -4.78 9.38
CA MET A 87 10.66 -4.73 8.90
C MET A 87 11.16 -3.30 8.69
N ILE A 88 10.32 -2.42 8.14
CA ILE A 88 10.66 -1.01 7.88
C ILE A 88 10.78 -0.24 9.21
N ASP A 89 9.86 -0.46 10.16
CA ASP A 89 9.86 0.22 11.44
C ASP A 89 11.04 -0.20 12.35
N HIS A 90 11.49 -1.46 12.28
CA HIS A 90 12.44 -2.01 13.24
C HIS A 90 13.80 -2.41 12.67
N SER A 91 13.89 -2.65 11.36
CA SER A 91 15.08 -3.25 10.73
C SER A 91 15.17 -2.91 9.24
N TYR A 92 14.98 -1.63 8.89
CA TYR A 92 14.85 -1.20 7.50
C TYR A 92 16.01 -1.66 6.59
N GLU A 93 17.23 -1.64 7.12
CA GLU A 93 18.43 -2.09 6.39
C GLU A 93 18.38 -3.57 5.98
N LYS A 94 17.58 -4.38 6.66
CA LYS A 94 17.38 -5.81 6.36
C LYS A 94 16.25 -6.07 5.36
N VAL A 95 15.54 -5.04 4.92
CA VAL A 95 14.47 -5.17 3.93
C VAL A 95 15.05 -5.63 2.60
N ASN A 96 14.56 -6.76 2.09
CA ASN A 96 14.88 -7.17 0.72
C ASN A 96 14.20 -6.20 -0.27
N ARG A 97 15.03 -5.35 -0.90
CA ARG A 97 14.55 -4.27 -1.77
C ARG A 97 13.82 -4.77 -3.01
N GLN A 98 14.28 -5.87 -3.60
CA GLN A 98 13.65 -6.48 -4.79
C GLN A 98 12.27 -7.02 -4.46
N ILE A 99 12.13 -7.70 -3.31
CA ILE A 99 10.83 -8.20 -2.87
C ILE A 99 9.91 -7.03 -2.56
N LEU A 100 10.36 -6.03 -1.79
CA LEU A 100 9.53 -4.85 -1.50
C LEU A 100 9.12 -4.10 -2.78
N GLN A 101 10.01 -4.00 -3.77
CA GLN A 101 9.69 -3.40 -5.08
C GLN A 101 8.52 -4.11 -5.77
N ALA A 102 8.47 -5.44 -5.73
CA ALA A 102 7.35 -6.20 -6.31
C ALA A 102 6.01 -5.86 -5.63
N TYR A 103 6.01 -5.68 -4.31
CA TYR A 103 4.81 -5.28 -3.57
C TYR A 103 4.44 -3.81 -3.75
N ILE A 104 5.42 -2.92 -3.92
CA ILE A 104 5.17 -1.53 -4.34
C ILE A 104 4.50 -1.53 -5.72
N GLN A 105 5.02 -2.33 -6.67
CA GLN A 105 4.41 -2.48 -7.99
C GLN A 105 2.98 -2.98 -7.91
N GLN A 106 2.70 -3.99 -7.08
CA GLN A 106 1.35 -4.50 -6.87
C GLN A 106 0.43 -3.40 -6.31
N MET A 107 0.88 -2.64 -5.30
CA MET A 107 0.08 -1.57 -4.69
C MET A 107 -0.20 -0.39 -5.64
N CYS A 108 0.64 -0.21 -6.66
CA CYS A 108 0.46 0.77 -7.74
C CYS A 108 -0.39 0.23 -8.92
N SER A 109 -0.77 -1.04 -8.92
CA SER A 109 -1.58 -1.61 -10.01
C SER A 109 -3.00 -1.05 -10.01
N GLN A 110 -3.59 -0.93 -11.20
CA GLN A 110 -4.95 -0.42 -11.37
C GLN A 110 -5.98 -1.29 -10.62
N ASP A 111 -5.80 -2.62 -10.63
CA ASP A 111 -6.72 -3.54 -9.97
C ASP A 111 -6.80 -3.30 -8.45
N VAL A 112 -5.65 -3.11 -7.81
CA VAL A 112 -5.57 -2.82 -6.36
C VAL A 112 -6.12 -1.43 -6.06
N TYR A 113 -5.82 -0.44 -6.90
CA TYR A 113 -6.35 0.92 -6.78
C TYR A 113 -7.88 0.94 -6.85
N ASP A 114 -8.45 0.22 -7.81
CA ASP A 114 -9.89 0.12 -8.02
C ASP A 114 -10.56 -0.67 -6.89
N ALA A 115 -9.92 -1.73 -6.39
CA ALA A 115 -10.44 -2.50 -5.26
C ALA A 115 -10.59 -1.63 -4.00
N VAL A 116 -9.56 -0.86 -3.63
CA VAL A 116 -9.64 0.09 -2.51
C VAL A 116 -10.75 1.11 -2.75
N SER A 117 -10.86 1.65 -3.97
CA SER A 117 -11.88 2.63 -4.34
C SER A 117 -13.31 2.07 -4.27
N ARG A 118 -13.52 0.86 -4.77
CA ARG A 118 -14.80 0.13 -4.67
C ARG A 118 -15.18 -0.11 -3.23
N ARG A 119 -14.21 -0.50 -2.39
CA ARG A 119 -14.49 -0.74 -0.97
C ARG A 119 -14.83 0.55 -0.22
N ILE A 120 -14.20 1.67 -0.54
CA ILE A 120 -14.60 2.99 -0.03
C ILE A 120 -16.06 3.30 -0.40
N GLN A 121 -16.44 3.08 -1.66
CA GLN A 121 -17.83 3.30 -2.10
C GLN A 121 -18.81 2.38 -1.39
N TYR A 122 -18.46 1.11 -1.21
CA TYR A 122 -19.26 0.17 -0.44
C TYR A 122 -19.47 0.67 1.00
N CYS A 123 -18.40 1.08 1.69
CA CYS A 123 -18.53 1.64 3.04
C CYS A 123 -19.38 2.92 3.06
N LYS A 124 -19.29 3.76 2.03
CA LYS A 124 -20.11 4.99 1.91
C LYS A 124 -21.59 4.70 1.72
N GLN A 125 -21.95 3.66 0.98
CA GLN A 125 -23.33 3.28 0.67
C GLN A 125 -24.02 2.50 1.79
N ASN A 126 -23.25 1.85 2.66
CA ASN A 126 -23.76 0.92 3.69
C ASN A 126 -23.50 1.40 5.13
N ARG A 127 -23.07 2.65 5.33
CA ARG A 127 -22.86 3.27 6.66
C ARG A 127 -24.11 3.99 7.15
#